data_AF-A0A0R5RT87-F1
#
_entry.id   AF-A0A0R5RT87-F1
#
_cell.length_a   1.000
_cell.length_b   1.000
_cell.length_c   1.000
_cell.angle_alpha   90.00
_cell.angle_beta   90.00
_cell.angle_gamma   90.00
#
_symmetry.space_group_name_H-M   'P 1'
#
loop_
_entity.id
_entity.type
_entity.pdbx_description
1 polymer ?
#
loop_
_entity_poly.entity_id
_entity_poly.type
_entity_poly.pdbx_seq_one_letter_code
_entity_poly.pdbx_strand_id
1 'polypeptide(L)'
;PGFGIISHICMTLTNNDSLFGYGGLVLAMLAIVCLGSVVWAHHMFMVGLDVKTAVFFSSVTMIIGVPTGIKVFSWLYMLAGSRGRFWDPVMWWILGFIVLFTIGGVTGIILSASI
;
A
#
# COMPACT_ATOMS: atom_id res chain seq x y z
N PRO A 1 6.08 0.20 -9.56
CA PRO A 1 6.62 -1.07 -10.13
C PRO A 1 6.26 -2.31 -9.29
N GLY A 2 6.73 -2.42 -8.04
CA GLY A 2 6.48 -3.59 -7.18
C GLY A 2 4.99 -3.93 -7.04
N PHE A 3 4.14 -2.94 -6.76
CA PHE A 3 2.70 -3.14 -6.69
C PHE A 3 2.05 -3.68 -7.97
N GLY A 4 2.60 -3.36 -9.15
CA GLY A 4 2.11 -3.91 -10.41
C GLY A 4 2.43 -5.40 -10.53
N ILE A 5 3.64 -5.79 -10.14
CA ILE A 5 4.09 -7.19 -10.09
C ILE A 5 3.18 -8.00 -9.16
N ILE A 6 2.95 -7.50 -7.93
CA ILE A 6 2.05 -8.17 -6.97
C ILE A 6 0.64 -8.33 -7.53
N SER A 7 0.07 -7.28 -8.12
CA SER A 7 -1.24 -7.35 -8.75
C SER A 7 -1.31 -8.43 -9.82
N HIS A 8 -0.35 -8.48 -10.75
CA HIS A 8 -0.33 -9.50 -11.80
C HIS A 8 -0.15 -10.92 -11.24
N ILE A 9 0.72 -11.12 -10.25
CA ILE A 9 0.88 -12.43 -9.61
C ILE A 9 -0.42 -12.87 -8.95
N CYS A 10 -1.10 -12.00 -8.19
CA CYS A 10 -2.40 -12.33 -7.56
C CYS A 10 -3.47 -12.71 -8.59
N MET A 11 -3.51 -12.03 -9.74
CA MET A 11 -4.40 -12.38 -10.86
C MET A 11 -4.08 -13.76 -11.44
N THR A 12 -2.79 -14.02 -11.70
CA THR A 12 -2.34 -15.31 -12.24
C THR A 12 -2.58 -16.47 -11.26
N LEU A 13 -2.35 -16.27 -9.96
CA LEU A 13 -2.61 -17.25 -8.90
C LEU A 13 -4.11 -17.51 -8.68
N THR A 14 -5.00 -16.73 -9.29
CA THR A 14 -6.45 -16.91 -9.16
C THR A 14 -7.11 -17.34 -10.46
N ASN A 15 -6.35 -17.39 -11.57
CA ASN A 15 -6.86 -17.66 -12.93
C ASN A 15 -8.00 -16.70 -13.32
N ASN A 16 -7.95 -15.46 -12.83
CA ASN A 16 -8.90 -14.42 -13.22
C ASN A 16 -8.42 -13.73 -14.49
N ASP A 17 -9.34 -13.40 -15.40
CA ASP A 17 -9.04 -12.65 -16.62
C ASP A 17 -8.75 -11.17 -16.36
N SER A 18 -9.05 -10.68 -15.15
CA SER A 18 -8.88 -9.28 -14.77
C SER A 18 -8.57 -9.12 -13.29
N LEU A 19 -7.99 -7.96 -12.96
CA LEU A 19 -7.76 -7.55 -11.58
C LEU A 19 -9.07 -7.14 -10.91
N PHE A 20 -9.31 -7.65 -9.70
CA PHE A 20 -10.42 -7.15 -8.88
C PHE A 20 -10.27 -5.65 -8.65
N GLY A 21 -11.33 -4.90 -8.95
CA GLY A 21 -11.35 -3.45 -8.74
C GLY A 21 -10.27 -2.71 -9.55
N TYR A 22 -9.98 -3.11 -10.79
CA TYR A 22 -8.96 -2.49 -11.64
C TYR A 22 -8.97 -0.94 -11.61
N GLY A 23 -10.14 -0.31 -11.78
CA GLY A 23 -10.28 1.15 -11.68
C GLY A 23 -9.84 1.70 -10.31
N GLY A 24 -10.22 1.02 -9.23
CA GLY A 24 -9.78 1.35 -7.87
C GLY A 24 -8.28 1.20 -7.67
N LEU A 25 -7.66 0.16 -8.25
CA LEU A 25 -6.20 -0.04 -8.21
C LEU A 25 -5.44 1.05 -8.98
N VAL A 26 -5.97 1.50 -10.11
CA VAL A 26 -5.39 2.60 -10.91
C VAL A 26 -5.55 3.92 -10.18
N LEU A 27 -6.74 4.24 -9.67
CA LEU A 27 -6.98 5.45 -8.89
C LEU A 27 -6.15 5.50 -7.61
N ALA A 28 -5.96 4.36 -6.94
CA ALA A 28 -5.06 4.25 -5.80
C ALA A 28 -3.60 4.54 -6.19
N MET A 29 -3.12 4.06 -7.35
CA MET A 29 -1.78 4.38 -7.83
C MET A 29 -1.63 5.86 -8.15
N LEU A 30 -2.62 6.46 -8.80
CA LEU A 30 -2.62 7.89 -9.09
C LEU A 30 -2.60 8.71 -7.80
N ALA A 31 -3.44 8.36 -6.82
CA ALA A 31 -3.49 9.02 -5.52
C ALA A 31 -2.15 8.94 -4.78
N ILE A 32 -1.48 7.77 -4.77
CA ILE A 32 -0.16 7.59 -4.14
C ILE A 32 0.89 8.49 -4.82
N VAL A 33 0.87 8.61 -6.16
CA VAL A 33 1.81 9.49 -6.88
C VAL A 33 1.55 10.96 -6.56
N CYS A 34 0.29 11.40 -6.63
CA CYS A 34 -0.06 12.79 -6.34
C CYS A 34 0.26 13.17 -4.89
N LEU A 35 -0.18 12.37 -3.92
CA LEU A 35 0.09 12.62 -2.50
C LEU A 35 1.57 12.46 -2.16
N GLY A 36 2.26 11.48 -2.76
CA GLY A 36 3.69 11.27 -2.58
C GLY A 36 4.54 12.49 -2.94
N SER A 37 4.09 13.32 -3.90
CA SER A 37 4.79 14.53 -4.30
C SER A 37 4.76 15.65 -3.25
N VAL A 38 3.86 15.57 -2.26
CA VAL A 38 3.60 16.65 -1.28
C VAL A 38 3.90 16.26 0.17
N VAL A 39 4.61 15.16 0.43
CA VAL A 39 4.84 14.65 1.80
C VAL A 39 6.29 14.70 2.29
N TRP A 40 7.23 15.19 1.48
CA TRP A 40 8.67 15.09 1.77
C TRP A 40 9.08 15.60 3.17
N ALA A 41 8.42 16.62 3.69
CA ALA A 41 8.79 17.26 4.95
C ALA A 41 8.56 16.37 6.19
N HIS A 42 7.87 15.23 6.07
CA HIS A 42 7.80 14.26 7.17
C HIS A 42 9.17 13.69 7.56
N HIS A 43 10.19 13.79 6.70
CA HIS A 43 11.57 13.42 7.05
C HIS A 43 12.27 14.50 7.88
N MET A 44 11.64 15.66 8.03
CA MET A 44 12.23 16.87 8.60
C MET A 44 11.50 17.35 9.86
N PHE A 45 10.65 16.54 10.49
CA PHE A 45 9.87 17.00 11.65
C PHE A 45 10.74 17.56 12.79
N MET A 46 11.99 17.09 12.93
CA MET A 46 12.93 17.55 13.96
C MET A 46 13.74 18.81 13.60
N VAL A 47 13.52 19.44 12.43
CA VAL A 47 14.28 20.65 12.04
C VAL A 47 13.69 21.95 12.60
N GLY A 48 12.61 21.87 13.39
CA GLY A 48 11.93 23.03 13.97
C GLY A 48 10.86 23.66 13.07
N LEU A 49 10.07 22.83 12.36
CA LEU A 49 8.91 23.29 11.59
C LEU A 49 7.86 23.92 12.52
N ASP A 50 7.09 24.90 12.02
CA ASP A 50 5.94 25.40 12.76
C ASP A 50 4.84 24.32 12.89
N VAL A 51 4.05 24.40 13.96
CA VAL A 51 3.04 23.38 14.29
C VAL A 51 2.03 23.17 13.16
N LYS A 52 1.63 24.22 12.43
CA LYS A 52 0.62 24.08 11.36
C LYS A 52 1.19 23.33 10.17
N THR A 53 2.42 23.66 9.78
CA THR A 53 3.14 22.95 8.73
C THR A 53 3.35 21.48 9.10
N ALA A 54 3.80 21.22 10.33
CA ALA A 54 4.05 19.87 10.79
C ALA A 54 2.77 19.00 10.82
N VAL A 55 1.65 19.56 11.33
CA VAL A 55 0.32 18.90 11.30
C VAL A 55 -0.17 18.66 9.87
N PHE A 56 0.03 19.62 8.96
CA PHE A 56 -0.31 19.42 7.54
C PHE A 56 0.44 18.23 6.95
N PHE A 57 1.78 18.21 7.03
CA PHE A 57 2.57 17.12 6.47
C PHE A 57 2.33 15.77 7.15
N SER A 58 2.08 15.77 8.47
CA SER A 58 1.67 14.56 9.21
C SER A 58 0.36 14.00 8.68
N SER A 59 -0.68 14.83 8.59
CA SER A 59 -2.01 14.41 8.12
C SER A 59 -2.00 13.91 6.67
N VAL A 60 -1.32 14.61 5.76
CA VAL A 60 -1.22 14.20 4.35
C VAL A 60 -0.44 12.89 4.21
N THR A 61 0.61 12.68 5.01
CA THR A 61 1.37 11.42 5.02
C THR A 61 0.50 10.25 5.49
N MET A 62 -0.30 10.43 6.54
CA MET A 62 -1.24 9.41 7.01
C MET A 62 -2.28 9.02 5.95
N ILE A 63 -2.78 9.99 5.16
CA ILE A 63 -3.78 9.75 4.12
C ILE A 63 -3.28 8.80 3.02
N ILE A 64 -1.97 8.73 2.75
CA ILE A 64 -1.39 7.76 1.79
C ILE A 64 -1.67 6.31 2.21
N GLY A 65 -1.92 6.06 3.50
CA GLY A 65 -2.35 4.76 4.01
C GLY A 65 -3.65 4.25 3.37
N VAL A 66 -4.58 5.14 2.97
CA VAL A 66 -5.87 4.77 2.38
C VAL A 66 -5.73 4.12 0.99
N PRO A 67 -5.15 4.77 -0.03
CA PRO A 67 -4.97 4.14 -1.35
C PRO A 67 -4.05 2.92 -1.28
N THR A 68 -3.08 2.91 -0.37
CA THR A 68 -2.24 1.74 -0.12
C THR A 68 -3.05 0.57 0.44
N GLY A 69 -3.94 0.83 1.40
CA GLY A 69 -4.87 -0.15 1.97
C GLY A 69 -5.81 -0.74 0.93
N ILE A 70 -6.38 0.08 0.03
CA ILE A 70 -7.23 -0.39 -1.08
C ILE A 70 -6.52 -1.48 -1.89
N LYS A 71 -5.22 -1.29 -2.18
CA LYS A 71 -4.43 -2.27 -2.92
C LYS A 71 -4.23 -3.55 -2.13
N VAL A 72 -3.86 -3.45 -0.84
CA VAL A 72 -3.67 -4.61 0.05
C VAL A 72 -4.96 -5.44 0.14
N PHE A 73 -6.10 -4.80 0.38
CA PHE A 73 -7.39 -5.50 0.45
C PHE A 73 -7.80 -6.11 -0.89
N SER A 74 -7.50 -5.44 -2.01
CA SER A 74 -7.75 -6.00 -3.35
C SER A 74 -6.93 -7.27 -3.60
N TRP A 75 -5.66 -7.31 -3.17
CA TRP A 75 -4.83 -8.51 -3.27
C TRP A 75 -5.35 -9.64 -2.40
N LEU A 76 -5.69 -9.36 -1.14
CA LEU A 76 -6.27 -10.35 -0.24
C LEU A 76 -7.57 -10.93 -0.79
N TYR A 77 -8.44 -10.09 -1.35
CA TYR A 77 -9.68 -10.52 -1.98
C TYR A 77 -9.42 -11.45 -3.17
N MET A 78 -8.49 -11.09 -4.05
CA MET A 78 -8.11 -11.97 -5.16
C MET A 78 -7.60 -13.32 -4.62
N LEU A 79 -6.61 -13.31 -3.72
CA LEU A 79 -5.99 -14.52 -3.20
C LEU A 79 -6.97 -15.44 -2.45
N ALA A 80 -8.01 -14.91 -1.82
CA ALA A 80 -9.08 -15.71 -1.22
C ALA A 80 -9.80 -16.63 -2.22
N GLY A 81 -9.78 -16.28 -3.52
CA GLY A 81 -10.28 -17.11 -4.61
C GLY A 81 -9.30 -18.17 -5.13
N SER A 82 -8.05 -18.18 -4.68
CA SER A 82 -7.03 -19.13 -5.16
C SER A 82 -7.26 -20.53 -4.54
N ARG A 83 -7.86 -21.44 -5.32
CA ARG A 83 -8.07 -22.83 -4.90
C ARG A 83 -6.90 -23.71 -5.32
N GLY A 84 -6.38 -24.54 -4.41
CA GLY A 84 -5.42 -25.60 -4.72
C GLY A 84 -3.96 -25.19 -4.93
N ARG A 85 -3.58 -23.92 -4.70
CA ARG A 85 -2.20 -23.41 -4.91
C ARG A 85 -1.37 -23.25 -3.64
N PHE A 86 -1.77 -23.89 -2.55
CA PHE A 86 -1.11 -23.76 -1.26
C PHE A 86 0.35 -24.29 -1.26
N TRP A 87 0.67 -25.19 -2.18
CA TRP A 87 2.01 -25.75 -2.33
C TRP A 87 2.92 -24.92 -3.26
N ASP A 88 2.40 -23.87 -3.89
CA ASP A 88 3.18 -22.99 -4.76
C ASP A 88 4.05 -22.05 -3.89
N PRO A 89 5.39 -22.06 -4.01
CA PRO A 89 6.26 -21.14 -3.28
C PRO A 89 5.93 -19.66 -3.50
N VAL A 90 5.41 -19.30 -4.69
CA VAL A 90 5.02 -17.92 -5.01
C VAL A 90 3.86 -17.46 -4.14
N MET A 91 2.91 -18.34 -3.83
CA MET A 91 1.79 -18.02 -2.94
C MET A 91 2.28 -17.56 -1.57
N TRP A 92 3.25 -18.29 -0.99
CA TRP A 92 3.83 -17.95 0.30
C TRP A 92 4.67 -16.68 0.26
N TRP A 93 5.40 -16.46 -0.82
CA TRP A 93 6.15 -15.22 -0.99
C TRP A 93 5.22 -14.00 -1.04
N ILE A 94 4.09 -14.09 -1.76
CA ILE A 94 3.10 -13.00 -1.83
C ILE A 94 2.43 -12.77 -0.47
N LEU A 95 2.05 -13.82 0.26
CA LEU A 95 1.51 -13.68 1.60
C LEU A 95 2.53 -13.04 2.56
N GLY A 96 3.79 -13.47 2.50
CA GLY A 96 4.89 -12.87 3.25
C GLY A 96 5.09 -11.39 2.91
N PHE A 97 5.07 -11.04 1.62
CA PHE A 97 5.09 -9.65 1.16
C PHE A 97 3.93 -8.85 1.76
N ILE A 98 2.70 -9.33 1.67
CA ILE A 98 1.52 -8.62 2.18
C ILE A 98 1.64 -8.39 3.70
N VAL A 99 2.04 -9.40 4.46
CA VAL A 99 2.20 -9.29 5.92
C VAL A 99 3.30 -8.29 6.29
N LEU A 100 4.51 -8.45 5.73
CA LEU A 100 5.64 -7.57 6.05
C LEU A 100 5.38 -6.12 5.59
N PHE A 101 4.80 -5.96 4.41
CA PHE A 101 4.42 -4.65 3.89
C PHE A 101 3.35 -3.98 4.76
N THR A 102 2.37 -4.74 5.26
CA THR A 102 1.33 -4.20 6.14
C THR A 102 1.91 -3.80 7.50
N ILE A 103 2.75 -4.63 8.12
CA ILE A 103 3.40 -4.30 9.40
C ILE A 103 4.26 -3.04 9.24
N GLY A 104 5.10 -2.97 8.20
CA GLY A 104 5.91 -1.79 7.90
C GLY A 104 5.07 -0.54 7.59
N GLY A 105 3.93 -0.72 6.93
CA GLY A 105 2.98 0.37 6.68
C GLY A 105 2.36 0.93 7.96
N VAL A 106 1.93 0.06 8.88
CA VAL A 106 1.36 0.47 10.17
C VAL A 106 2.37 1.22 11.02
N THR A 107 3.62 0.73 11.09
CA THR A 107 4.68 1.47 11.81
C THR A 107 5.01 2.80 11.13
N GLY A 108 4.95 2.87 9.80
CA GLY A 108 5.08 4.13 9.06
C GLY A 108 3.98 5.14 9.38
N ILE A 109 2.73 4.71 9.56
CA ILE A 109 1.63 5.60 9.98
C ILE A 109 1.92 6.16 11.38
N ILE A 110 2.36 5.32 12.32
CA ILE A 110 2.75 5.79 13.66
C ILE A 110 3.90 6.80 13.57
N LEU A 111 4.91 6.53 12.75
CA LEU A 111 6.02 7.44 12.52
C LEU A 111 5.56 8.77 11.92
N SER A 112 4.55 8.78 11.04
CA SER A 112 4.02 10.01 10.47
C SER A 112 3.32 10.93 11.48
N ALA A 113 2.98 10.40 12.66
CA ALA A 113 2.39 11.14 13.78
C ALA A 113 3.44 11.58 14.84
N SER A 114 4.73 11.54 14.52
CA SER A 114 5.84 11.92 15.44
C SER A 114 6.09 13.44 15.53
N ILE A 115 5.02 14.22 15.44
CA ILE A 115 5.03 15.69 15.54
C ILE A 115 5.32 16.15 16.97
#